data_AF-A0A915ENU7-F1
#
_entry.id   AF-A0A915ENU7-F1
#
_cell.length_a   1.000
_cell.length_b   1.000
_cell.length_c   1.000
_cell.angle_alpha   90.00
_cell.angle_beta   90.00
_cell.angle_gamma   90.00
#
_symmetry.space_group_name_H-M   'P 1'
#
loop_
_entity.id
_entity.type
_entity.pdbx_description
1 polymer ?
#
loop_
_entity_poly.entity_id
_entity_poly.type
_entity_poly.pdbx_seq_one_letter_code
_entity_poly.pdbx_strand_id
1 'polypeptide(L)' 'MEVYLDWILRAWDALLNNQVINCFKVCGLTNAGDGSEDDFIHCFKAHGPIPEGFEMLKEARAMETAAEFG' A
#
# COMPACT_ATOMS: atom_id res chain seq x y z
N MET A 1 -14.02 -29.78 9.86
CA MET A 1 -13.30 -28.53 10.21
C MET A 1 -11.83 -28.64 9.81
N GLU A 2 -11.16 -29.74 10.16
CA GLU A 2 -9.74 -29.99 9.81
C GLU A 2 -9.43 -29.89 8.30
N VAL A 3 -10.31 -30.39 7.43
CA VAL A 3 -10.14 -30.29 5.95
C VAL A 3 -10.06 -28.82 5.48
N TYR A 4 -10.82 -27.91 6.08
CA TYR A 4 -10.78 -26.49 5.71
C TYR A 4 -9.52 -25.80 6.22
N LEU A 5 -9.04 -26.19 7.41
CA LEU A 5 -7.83 -25.64 8.00
C LEU A 5 -6.59 -26.02 7.18
N ASP A 6 -6.48 -27.29 6.78
CA ASP A 6 -5.38 -27.77 5.92
C ASP A 6 -5.42 -27.09 4.54
N TRP A 7 -6.61 -26.91 3.96
CA TRP A 7 -6.76 -26.17 2.70
C TRP A 7 -6.32 -24.70 2.83
N ILE A 8 -6.72 -24.01 3.91
CA ILE A 8 -6.32 -22.62 4.17
C ILE A 8 -4.80 -22.52 4.32
N LEU A 9 -4.18 -23.39 5.11
CA LEU A 9 -2.73 -23.38 5.33
C LEU A 9 -1.96 -23.58 4.02
N ARG A 10 -2.34 -24.57 3.21
CA ARG A 10 -1.69 -24.81 1.92
C ARG A 10 -1.87 -23.64 0.94
N ALA A 11 -3.02 -22.96 0.98
CA ALA A 11 -3.25 -21.79 0.16
C ALA A 11 -2.31 -20.63 0.56
N TRP A 12 -2.08 -20.43 1.87
CA TRP A 12 -1.12 -19.45 2.37
C TRP A 12 0.33 -19.81 2.04
N ASP A 13 0.72 -21.08 2.18
CA ASP A 13 2.07 -21.56 1.85
C ASP A 13 2.40 -21.44 0.35
N ALA A 14 1.38 -21.48 -0.50
CA ALA A 14 1.54 -21.32 -1.95
C ALA A 14 1.79 -19.86 -2.38
N LEU A 15 1.57 -18.88 -1.49
CA LEU A 15 1.82 -17.47 -1.78
C LEU A 15 3.27 -17.12 -1.54
N LEU A 16 3.87 -16.41 -2.49
CA LEU A 16 5.20 -15.85 -2.30
C LEU A 16 5.11 -14.65 -1.34
N ASN A 17 6.12 -14.49 -0.48
CA ASN A 17 6.19 -13.38 0.48
C ASN A 17 5.99 -12.01 -0.19
N ASN A 18 6.53 -11.82 -1.40
CA ASN A 18 6.37 -10.58 -2.14
C ASN A 18 4.92 -10.31 -2.57
N GLN A 19 4.11 -11.35 -2.83
CA GLN A 19 2.69 -11.18 -3.15
C GLN A 19 1.93 -10.67 -1.94
N VAL A 20 2.21 -11.21 -0.76
CA VAL A 20 1.63 -10.76 0.51
C VAL A 20 2.01 -9.30 0.78
N ILE A 21 3.30 -8.97 0.69
CA ILE A 21 3.80 -7.59 0.91
C ILE A 21 3.17 -6.61 -0.08
N ASN A 22 3.08 -6.98 -1.36
CA ASN A 22 2.52 -6.11 -2.39
C ASN A 22 1.05 -5.78 -2.13
N CYS A 23 0.27 -6.71 -1.55
CA CYS A 23 -1.13 -6.43 -1.15
C CYS A 23 -1.24 -5.30 -0.11
N PHE A 24 -0.25 -5.14 0.77
CA PHE A 24 -0.24 -4.02 1.72
C PHE A 24 0.24 -2.72 1.09
N LYS A 25 1.23 -2.79 0.19
CA LYS A 25 1.76 -1.61 -0.54
C LYS A 25 0.72 -0.97 -1.46
N VAL A 26 -0.10 -1.77 -2.15
CA VAL A 26 -1.16 -1.21 -3.01
C VAL A 26 -2.24 -0.47 -2.24
N CYS A 27 -2.38 -0.77 -0.94
CA CYS A 27 -3.30 -0.12 -0.01
C CYS A 27 -2.68 1.07 0.75
N GLY A 28 -1.42 1.41 0.50
CA GLY A 28 -0.76 2.53 1.20
C GLY A 28 -0.30 2.22 2.63
N LEU A 29 -0.31 0.96 3.08
CA LEU A 29 -0.10 0.59 4.48
C LEU A 29 1.36 0.38 4.88
N THR A 30 2.23 0.02 3.94
CA THR A 30 3.63 -0.34 4.20
C THR A 30 4.60 0.40 3.27
N ASN A 31 4.12 1.46 2.64
CA ASN A 31 4.85 2.25 1.67
C ASN A 31 5.87 3.13 2.40
N ALA A 32 7.00 3.37 1.75
CA ALA A 32 8.01 4.28 2.27
C ALA A 32 7.44 5.70 2.49
N GLY A 33 7.71 6.28 3.67
CA GLY A 33 7.23 7.62 4.04
C GLY A 33 7.91 8.76 3.28
N ASP A 34 9.00 8.48 2.57
CA ASP A 34 9.69 9.40 1.67
C ASP A 34 9.02 9.53 0.29
N GLY A 35 7.96 8.74 0.04
CA GLY A 35 7.19 8.74 -1.20
C GLY A 35 7.80 7.94 -2.34
N SER A 36 8.94 7.26 -2.13
CA SER A 36 9.58 6.42 -3.15
C SER A 36 8.74 5.21 -3.61
N GLU A 37 7.68 4.88 -2.86
CA GLU A 37 6.78 3.76 -3.12
C GLU A 37 5.32 4.19 -3.30
N ASP A 38 5.04 5.48 -3.46
CA ASP A 38 3.66 5.93 -3.66
C ASP A 38 3.08 5.40 -4.99
N ASP A 39 3.93 5.11 -5.97
CA ASP A 39 3.60 4.58 -7.31
C ASP A 39 2.88 3.22 -7.25
N PHE A 40 3.10 2.47 -6.16
CA PHE A 40 2.42 1.21 -5.90
C PHE A 40 0.96 1.38 -5.48
N ILE A 41 0.56 2.55 -4.95
CA ILE A 41 -0.78 2.79 -4.41
C ILE A 41 -1.81 2.71 -5.54
N HIS A 42 -2.71 1.71 -5.45
CA HIS A 42 -3.62 1.39 -6.55
C HIS A 42 -4.59 2.54 -6.83
N CYS A 43 -5.01 3.28 -5.81
CA CYS A 43 -5.95 4.38 -5.94
C CYS A 43 -5.42 5.51 -6.84
N PHE A 44 -4.11 5.68 -6.90
CA PHE A 44 -3.45 6.82 -7.56
C PHE A 44 -3.02 6.54 -9.00
N LYS A 45 -3.17 5.29 -9.47
CA LYS A 45 -2.82 4.93 -10.85
C LYS A 45 -3.65 5.76 -11.85
N ALA A 46 -3.18 5.89 -13.09
CA ALA A 46 -3.78 6.75 -14.12
C ALA A 46 -5.28 6.49 -14.42
N HIS A 47 -5.79 5.29 -14.11
CA HIS A 47 -7.21 4.94 -14.21
C HIS A 47 -7.80 4.50 -12.86
N GLY A 48 -7.13 4.87 -11.79
CA GLY A 48 -7.55 4.63 -10.42
C GLY A 48 -8.67 5.59 -9.99
N PRO A 49 -9.33 5.29 -8.88
CA PRO A 49 -10.40 6.12 -8.31
C PRO A 49 -9.97 7.53 -7.92
N ILE A 50 -8.67 7.79 -7.72
CA ILE A 50 -8.14 9.09 -7.29
C ILE A 50 -6.93 9.46 -8.16
N PRO A 51 -7.13 9.90 -9.42
CA PRO A 51 -6.03 10.19 -10.35
C PRO A 51 -5.05 11.26 -9.87
N GLU A 52 -5.52 12.20 -9.04
CA GLU A 52 -4.74 13.31 -8.47
C GLU A 52 -4.09 12.95 -7.12
N GLY A 53 -4.26 11.71 -6.65
CA GLY A 53 -3.89 11.33 -5.29
C GLY A 53 -2.39 11.41 -4.98
N PHE A 54 -1.52 11.29 -5.99
CA PHE A 54 -0.08 11.53 -5.84
C PHE A 54 0.22 12.94 -5.34
N GLU A 55 -0.31 13.95 -6.04
CA GLU A 55 -0.05 15.34 -5.70
C GLU A 55 -0.70 15.69 -4.36
N MET A 56 -1.92 15.20 -4.09
CA MET A 56 -2.59 15.39 -2.81
C MET A 56 -1.78 14.84 -1.63
N LEU A 57 -1.21 13.64 -1.77
CA LEU A 57 -0.41 13.01 -0.73
C LEU A 57 0.91 13.77 -0.51
N LYS A 58 1.55 14.22 -1.59
CA LYS A 58 2.78 15.02 -1.53
C LYS A 58 2.56 16.36 -0.84
N GLU A 59 1.46 17.04 -1.16
CA GLU A 59 1.04 18.28 -0.50
C GLU A 59 0.81 18.07 0.99
N ALA A 60 0.05 17.03 1.37
CA ALA A 60 -0.23 16.71 2.77
C ALA A 60 1.06 16.50 3.59
N ARG A 61 2.02 15.73 3.06
CA ARG A 61 3.32 15.51 3.73
C ARG A 61 4.15 16.80 3.86
N ALA A 62 4.12 17.66 2.85
CA ALA A 62 4.79 18.94 2.90
C ALA A 62 4.17 19.88 3.95
N MET A 63 2.84 19.85 4.10
CA MET A 63 2.12 20.62 5.12
C MET A 63 2.41 20.09 6.54
N GLU A 64 2.44 18.77 6.75
CA GLU A 64 2.83 18.17 8.04
C GLU A 64 4.26 18.57 8.42
N THR A 65 5.21 18.45 7.48
CA THR A 65 6.60 18.87 7.72
C THR A 65 6.67 20.36 8.08
N ALA A 66 5.94 21.22 7.38
CA ALA A 66 5.92 22.65 7.68
C ALA A 66 5.30 22.98 9.05
N ALA A 67 4.34 22.18 9.52
CA ALA A 67 3.71 22.34 10.83
C ALA A 67 4.59 21.86 12.00
N GLU A 68 5.50 20.91 11.78
CA GLU A 68 6.43 20.42 12.81
C GLU A 68 7.57 21.41 13.11
N PHE A 69 7.88 22.31 12.18
CA PHE A 69 9.00 23.26 12.28
C PHE A 69 8.58 24.74 12.32
N GLY A 70 7.28 25.04 12.42
CA GLY A 70 6.71 26.39 12.53
C GLY A 70 6.22 26.72 13.94
#